data_AF-V9L3F3-F1
#
_entry.id   AF-V9L3F3-F1
#
_cell.length_a   1.000
_cell.length_b   1.000
_cell.length_c   1.000
_cell.angle_alpha   90.00
_cell.angle_beta   90.00
_cell.angle_gamma   90.00
#
_symmetry.space_group_name_H-M   'P 1'
#
loop_
_entity.id
_entity.type
_entity.pdbx_description
1 polymer ?
#
loop_
_entity_poly.entity_id
_entity_poly.type
_entity_poly.pdbx_seq_one_letter_code
_entity_poly.pdbx_strand_id
1 'polypeptide(L)'
;DLNNVCCTPFLQAEFVWHKLSADNMDPDFVERRRIGLENFLLRVASHPILSQDKILYFFLTQENGWKEAVNETGFQTKADSRLKALNATYRVKNPDRRFTELKHYGDELQSVISHLLRVRARVADRLYGVYKVHGNYGRVFSEWSAIEKEMGDGLQSAGHHMDVYAASIDDILEEEEHYADQLKEYLFFAEALRSVCRKHELQQYDLEMAALDLTSKKQQREELATGTLRTFSLKGMTSKLFGQETPEQREAKLKVLEQQIVDGEELVKTKNLECEDFVKDAWTDIERFKEQKNSDLKEALISYAVMQISMCKKGIQVWTNAKECFSKM
;
A
#
# COMPACT_ATOMS: atom_id res chain seq x y z
N ASP A 1 6.23 -7.48 6.21
CA ASP A 1 6.99 -6.26 6.46
C ASP A 1 6.27 -5.15 5.75
N LEU A 2 5.73 -4.18 6.49
CA LEU A 2 4.93 -3.08 5.93
C LEU A 2 5.76 -2.18 5.00
N ASN A 3 7.08 -2.32 5.08
CA ASN A 3 8.06 -1.52 4.36
C ASN A 3 8.30 -1.98 2.90
N ASN A 4 7.69 -3.09 2.47
CA ASN A 4 7.97 -3.70 1.16
C ASN A 4 7.10 -3.19 0.00
N VAL A 5 6.35 -2.10 0.17
CA VAL A 5 5.30 -1.67 -0.79
C VAL A 5 5.56 -0.29 -1.41
N CYS A 6 6.75 0.30 -1.24
CA CYS A 6 6.98 1.68 -1.70
C CYS A 6 7.39 1.83 -3.18
N CYS A 7 7.47 0.74 -3.96
CA CYS A 7 8.01 0.80 -5.33
C CYS A 7 7.31 -0.19 -6.28
N THR A 8 6.01 -0.03 -6.54
CA THR A 8 5.36 -0.66 -7.69
C THR A 8 4.72 0.42 -8.59
N PRO A 9 5.20 0.59 -9.84
CA PRO A 9 4.66 1.59 -10.79
C PRO A 9 3.22 1.32 -11.26
N PHE A 10 2.60 0.22 -10.85
CA PHE A 10 1.41 -0.33 -11.52
C PHE A 10 0.08 0.32 -11.11
N LEU A 11 0.03 1.13 -10.05
CA LEU A 11 -1.18 1.86 -9.65
C LEU A 11 -1.26 3.31 -10.19
N GLN A 12 -0.26 3.76 -10.94
CA GLN A 12 -0.22 5.15 -11.44
C GLN A 12 -1.31 5.47 -12.47
N ALA A 13 -1.86 4.48 -13.19
CA ALA A 13 -2.69 4.75 -14.37
C ALA A 13 -4.09 5.35 -14.09
N GLU A 14 -4.70 5.14 -12.92
CA GLU A 14 -6.09 5.58 -12.69
C GLU A 14 -6.25 7.02 -12.17
N PHE A 15 -5.18 7.63 -11.67
CA PHE A 15 -5.24 8.92 -10.97
C PHE A 15 -4.41 10.03 -11.63
N VAL A 16 -3.86 9.77 -12.82
CA VAL A 16 -3.03 10.72 -13.57
C VAL A 16 -3.89 11.77 -14.27
N TRP A 17 -3.55 13.03 -14.06
CA TRP A 17 -4.10 14.13 -14.85
C TRP A 17 -3.35 14.23 -16.19
N HIS A 18 -4.10 14.35 -17.29
CA HIS A 18 -3.70 14.05 -18.67
C HIS A 18 -2.56 14.91 -19.28
N LYS A 19 -1.99 15.88 -18.54
CA LYS A 19 -0.89 16.73 -19.01
C LYS A 19 0.50 16.17 -18.63
N LEU A 20 0.57 15.09 -17.85
CA LEU A 20 1.83 14.43 -17.54
C LEU A 20 2.30 13.62 -18.75
N SER A 21 3.49 13.93 -19.25
CA SER A 21 4.12 13.15 -20.31
C SER A 21 4.27 11.70 -19.83
N ALA A 22 4.00 10.74 -20.72
CA ALA A 22 4.29 9.31 -20.45
C ALA A 22 5.78 8.99 -20.60
N ASP A 23 6.63 10.02 -20.71
CA ASP A 23 8.06 9.89 -20.89
C ASP A 23 8.73 9.69 -19.53
N ASN A 24 9.37 8.54 -19.37
CA ASN A 24 10.06 8.18 -18.13
C ASN A 24 11.36 8.97 -17.92
N MET A 25 11.74 9.84 -18.86
CA MET A 25 12.91 10.75 -18.77
C MET A 25 12.50 12.22 -18.64
N ASP A 26 11.21 12.49 -18.52
CA ASP A 26 10.69 13.82 -18.23
C ASP A 26 11.27 14.36 -16.92
N PRO A 27 11.79 15.61 -16.89
CA PRO A 27 12.42 16.17 -15.69
C PRO A 27 11.52 16.14 -14.45
N ASP A 28 10.22 16.40 -14.61
CA ASP A 28 9.27 16.38 -13.51
C ASP A 28 9.00 14.96 -13.03
N PHE A 29 8.93 13.99 -13.94
CA PHE A 29 8.89 12.57 -13.58
C PHE A 29 10.13 12.14 -12.79
N VAL A 30 11.33 12.51 -13.26
CA VAL A 30 12.60 12.16 -12.60
C VAL A 30 12.67 12.77 -11.21
N GLU A 31 12.28 14.04 -11.06
CA GLU A 31 12.30 14.72 -9.75
C GLU A 31 11.26 14.12 -8.79
N ARG A 32 10.03 13.83 -9.26
CA ARG A 32 9.03 13.12 -8.45
C ARG A 32 9.53 11.76 -7.98
N ARG A 33 10.18 11.00 -8.86
CA ARG A 33 10.79 9.71 -8.50
C ARG A 33 11.91 9.90 -7.46
N ARG A 34 12.76 10.93 -7.62
CA ARG A 34 13.83 11.24 -6.67
C ARG A 34 13.27 11.53 -5.27
N ILE A 35 12.25 12.38 -5.18
CA ILE A 35 11.56 12.72 -3.92
C ILE A 35 10.94 11.47 -3.28
N GLY A 36 10.21 10.66 -4.07
CA GLY A 36 9.62 9.43 -3.57
C GLY A 36 10.65 8.42 -3.04
N LEU A 37 11.78 8.29 -3.73
CA LEU A 37 12.89 7.44 -3.29
C LEU A 37 13.58 7.98 -2.04
N GLU A 38 13.76 9.30 -1.92
CA GLU A 38 14.29 9.93 -0.72
C GLU A 38 13.39 9.67 0.48
N ASN A 39 12.08 9.94 0.36
CA ASN A 39 11.10 9.66 1.41
C ASN A 39 11.10 8.18 1.82
N PHE A 40 11.17 7.28 0.83
CA PHE A 40 11.29 5.85 1.10
C PHE A 40 12.54 5.52 1.91
N LEU A 41 13.71 5.99 1.49
CA LEU A 41 14.98 5.72 2.18
C LEU A 41 14.99 6.31 3.59
N LEU A 42 14.44 7.52 3.79
CA LEU A 42 14.29 8.13 5.11
C LEU A 42 13.36 7.30 6.02
N ARG A 43 12.27 6.74 5.48
CA ARG A 43 11.36 5.86 6.22
C ARG A 43 12.02 4.54 6.61
N VAL A 44 12.81 3.95 5.71
CA VAL A 44 13.57 2.73 5.98
C VAL A 44 14.67 3.01 7.02
N ALA A 45 15.41 4.10 6.89
CA ALA A 45 16.49 4.49 7.80
C ALA A 45 15.99 4.92 9.19
N SER A 46 14.75 5.40 9.31
CA SER A 46 14.12 5.71 10.60
C SER A 46 13.48 4.49 11.28
N HIS A 47 13.44 3.34 10.60
CA HIS A 47 12.85 2.12 11.15
C HIS A 47 13.80 1.43 12.13
N PRO A 48 13.38 1.08 13.36
CA PRO A 48 14.27 0.50 14.38
C PRO A 48 15.00 -0.77 13.92
N ILE A 49 14.28 -1.65 13.20
CA ILE A 49 14.81 -2.90 12.65
C ILE A 49 15.53 -2.69 11.31
N LEU A 50 14.87 -2.10 10.30
CA LEU A 50 15.46 -2.01 8.95
C LEU A 50 16.70 -1.11 8.87
N SER A 51 16.81 -0.09 9.71
CA SER A 51 18.01 0.76 9.78
C SER A 51 19.29 -0.01 10.14
N GLN A 52 19.14 -1.17 10.80
CA GLN A 52 20.24 -2.04 11.20
C GLN A 52 20.53 -3.14 10.16
N ASP A 53 19.80 -3.16 9.05
CA ASP A 53 19.94 -4.19 8.04
C ASP A 53 21.26 -4.03 7.24
N LYS A 54 21.98 -5.14 7.09
CA LYS A 54 23.29 -5.15 6.42
C LYS A 54 23.18 -4.90 4.93
N ILE A 55 22.10 -5.35 4.29
CA ILE A 55 21.85 -5.12 2.86
C ILE A 55 21.56 -3.64 2.63
N LEU A 56 20.77 -3.02 3.50
CA LEU A 56 20.55 -1.57 3.44
C LEU A 56 21.88 -0.81 3.59
N TYR A 57 22.70 -1.16 4.57
CA TYR A 57 24.01 -0.54 4.76
C TYR A 57 24.90 -0.69 3.52
N PHE A 58 24.98 -1.88 2.94
CA PHE A 58 25.75 -2.11 1.71
C PHE A 58 25.19 -1.35 0.52
N PHE A 59 23.86 -1.32 0.35
CA PHE A 59 23.20 -0.55 -0.69
C PHE A 59 23.53 0.95 -0.61
N LEU A 60 23.64 1.51 0.60
CA LEU A 60 23.93 2.93 0.81
C LEU A 60 25.42 3.28 0.75
N THR A 61 26.31 2.33 1.02
CA THR A 61 27.76 2.61 1.17
C THR A 61 28.64 2.03 0.07
N GLN A 62 28.16 1.04 -0.68
CA GLN A 62 28.91 0.34 -1.71
C GLN A 62 28.33 0.63 -3.09
N GLU A 63 29.18 1.05 -4.03
CA GLU A 63 28.78 1.28 -5.42
C GLU A 63 28.49 -0.05 -6.15
N ASN A 64 29.21 -1.12 -5.80
CA ASN A 64 29.11 -2.45 -6.41
C ASN A 64 28.99 -3.55 -5.34
N GLY A 65 28.55 -4.76 -5.72
CA GLY A 65 28.52 -5.93 -4.82
C GLY A 65 27.24 -6.10 -3.99
N TRP A 66 26.43 -5.05 -3.83
CA TRP A 66 25.19 -5.13 -3.05
C TRP A 66 24.13 -5.99 -3.73
N LYS A 67 24.09 -6.04 -5.07
CA LYS A 67 23.13 -6.87 -5.84
C LYS A 67 23.43 -8.35 -5.65
N GLU A 68 24.70 -8.71 -5.68
CA GLU A 68 25.21 -10.06 -5.44
C GLU A 68 24.85 -10.49 -4.02
N ALA A 69 25.12 -9.63 -3.02
CA ALA A 69 24.75 -9.89 -1.63
C ALA A 69 23.23 -10.10 -1.46
N VAL A 70 22.38 -9.33 -2.16
CA VAL A 70 20.93 -9.55 -2.18
C VAL A 70 20.57 -10.92 -2.77
N ASN A 71 21.17 -11.27 -3.90
CA ASN A 71 20.89 -12.54 -4.58
C ASN A 71 21.32 -13.75 -3.73
N GLU A 72 22.45 -13.66 -3.03
CA GLU A 72 22.93 -14.68 -2.10
C GLU A 72 21.96 -14.97 -0.94
N THR A 73 21.09 -14.03 -0.58
CA THR A 73 20.04 -14.27 0.43
C THR A 73 18.95 -15.25 -0.04
N GLY A 74 18.94 -15.63 -1.33
CA GLY A 74 17.87 -16.40 -1.96
C GLY A 74 16.57 -15.61 -2.08
N PHE A 75 16.66 -14.28 -2.17
CA PHE A 75 15.51 -13.37 -2.18
C PHE A 75 14.48 -13.75 -3.27
N GLN A 76 14.93 -14.03 -4.49
CA GLN A 76 14.05 -14.34 -5.62
C GLN A 76 13.16 -15.56 -5.36
N THR A 77 13.76 -16.66 -4.90
CA THR A 77 13.02 -17.88 -4.57
C THR A 77 12.05 -17.67 -3.41
N LYS A 78 12.47 -16.90 -2.39
CA LYS A 78 11.60 -16.52 -1.26
C LYS A 78 10.44 -15.63 -1.70
N ALA A 79 10.67 -14.71 -2.64
CA ALA A 79 9.64 -13.81 -3.17
C ALA A 79 8.59 -14.58 -3.97
N ASP A 80 9.00 -15.48 -4.86
CA ASP A 80 8.09 -16.30 -5.66
C ASP A 80 7.22 -17.23 -4.81
N SER A 81 7.81 -17.88 -3.79
CA SER A 81 7.07 -18.70 -2.84
C SER A 81 6.08 -17.88 -2.01
N ARG A 82 6.45 -16.67 -1.59
CA ARG A 82 5.56 -15.76 -0.86
C ARG A 82 4.40 -15.28 -1.73
N LEU A 83 4.65 -14.92 -2.99
CA LEU A 83 3.60 -14.48 -3.92
C LEU A 83 2.57 -15.58 -4.20
N LYS A 84 3.02 -16.83 -4.35
CA LYS A 84 2.13 -17.98 -4.53
C LYS A 84 1.27 -18.25 -3.28
N ALA A 85 1.86 -18.13 -2.08
CA ALA A 85 1.13 -18.28 -0.83
C ALA A 85 0.12 -17.14 -0.61
N LEU A 86 0.50 -15.88 -0.84
CA LEU A 86 -0.37 -14.72 -0.63
C LEU A 86 -1.56 -14.61 -1.58
N ASN A 87 -1.57 -15.37 -2.68
CA ASN A 87 -2.69 -15.47 -3.62
C ASN A 87 -3.67 -16.62 -3.29
N ALA A 88 -3.33 -17.50 -2.36
CA ALA A 88 -4.24 -18.55 -1.91
C ALA A 88 -5.27 -17.98 -0.92
N THR A 89 -6.51 -18.46 -1.00
CA THR A 89 -7.55 -18.11 -0.02
C THR A 89 -7.50 -19.07 1.15
N TYR A 90 -7.09 -18.59 2.32
CA TYR A 90 -7.03 -19.39 3.55
C TYR A 90 -8.37 -19.32 4.30
N ARG A 91 -8.95 -20.48 4.61
CA ARG A 91 -10.14 -20.56 5.48
C ARG A 91 -9.70 -20.85 6.90
N VAL A 92 -9.47 -19.77 7.65
CA VAL A 92 -9.15 -19.80 9.07
C VAL A 92 -10.42 -20.03 9.88
N LYS A 93 -10.39 -20.94 10.85
CA LYS A 93 -11.53 -21.23 11.73
C LYS A 93 -11.71 -20.18 12.82
N ASN A 94 -10.60 -19.69 13.38
CA ASN A 94 -10.59 -18.70 14.44
C ASN A 94 -9.84 -17.43 14.00
N PRO A 95 -10.47 -16.53 13.21
CA PRO A 95 -9.82 -15.30 12.79
C PRO A 95 -9.60 -14.35 13.98
N ASP A 96 -8.41 -13.76 14.08
CA ASP A 96 -8.14 -12.71 15.06
C ASP A 96 -8.96 -11.45 14.71
N ARG A 97 -9.76 -11.00 15.68
CA ARG A 97 -10.60 -9.82 15.55
C ARG A 97 -9.80 -8.56 15.23
N ARG A 98 -8.61 -8.39 15.81
CA ARG A 98 -7.73 -7.23 15.58
C ARG A 98 -7.31 -7.12 14.12
N PHE A 99 -6.96 -8.25 13.49
CA PHE A 99 -6.58 -8.29 12.08
C PHE A 99 -7.78 -8.14 11.14
N THR A 100 -8.95 -8.62 11.56
CA THR A 100 -10.21 -8.39 10.84
C THR A 100 -10.54 -6.89 10.81
N GLU A 101 -10.48 -6.22 11.98
CA GLU A 101 -10.67 -4.77 12.09
C GLU A 101 -9.60 -3.99 11.31
N LEU A 102 -8.34 -4.44 11.35
CA LEU A 102 -7.25 -3.83 10.58
C LEU A 102 -7.46 -3.94 9.07
N LYS A 103 -7.98 -5.07 8.59
CA LYS A 103 -8.31 -5.28 7.18
C LYS A 103 -9.41 -4.32 6.73
N HIS A 104 -10.49 -4.21 7.52
CA HIS A 104 -11.55 -3.24 7.27
C HIS A 104 -11.03 -1.80 7.25
N TYR A 105 -10.17 -1.45 8.22
CA TYR A 105 -9.51 -0.15 8.26
C TYR A 105 -8.67 0.13 7.01
N GLY A 106 -7.88 -0.86 6.54
CA GLY A 106 -7.09 -0.74 5.31
C GLY A 106 -7.96 -0.54 4.06
N ASP A 107 -9.09 -1.25 3.98
CA ASP A 107 -10.05 -1.11 2.87
C ASP A 107 -10.74 0.26 2.88
N GLU A 108 -11.13 0.76 4.06
CA GLU A 108 -11.68 2.09 4.24
C GLU A 108 -10.67 3.18 3.87
N LEU A 109 -9.42 3.07 4.35
CA LEU A 109 -8.33 3.98 4.00
C LEU A 109 -8.12 4.05 2.49
N GLN A 110 -8.03 2.90 1.81
CA GLN A 110 -7.89 2.90 0.35
C GLN A 110 -9.09 3.57 -0.33
N SER A 111 -10.31 3.26 0.12
CA SER A 111 -11.53 3.83 -0.45
C SER A 111 -11.56 5.35 -0.33
N VAL A 112 -11.27 5.89 0.85
CA VAL A 112 -11.26 7.33 1.14
C VAL A 112 -10.18 8.05 0.32
N ILE A 113 -8.95 7.54 0.30
CA ILE A 113 -7.84 8.14 -0.47
C ILE A 113 -8.15 8.10 -1.98
N SER A 114 -8.66 6.97 -2.48
CA SER A 114 -9.05 6.85 -3.90
C SER A 114 -10.21 7.78 -4.26
N HIS A 115 -11.13 8.03 -3.34
CA HIS A 115 -12.20 9.00 -3.55
C HIS A 115 -11.65 10.43 -3.58
N LEU A 116 -10.76 10.78 -2.64
CA LEU A 116 -10.13 12.10 -2.58
C LEU A 116 -9.33 12.42 -3.85
N LEU A 117 -8.53 11.47 -4.34
CA LEU A 117 -7.78 11.60 -5.59
C LEU A 117 -8.71 11.81 -6.81
N ARG A 118 -9.84 11.10 -6.88
CA ARG A 118 -10.84 11.29 -7.94
C ARG A 118 -11.52 12.66 -7.88
N VAL A 119 -11.86 13.14 -6.68
CA VAL A 119 -12.44 14.47 -6.51
C VAL A 119 -11.43 15.54 -6.93
N ARG A 120 -10.17 15.41 -6.52
CA ARG A 120 -9.08 16.29 -6.93
C ARG A 120 -8.95 16.34 -8.46
N ALA A 121 -8.88 15.20 -9.14
CA ALA A 121 -8.76 15.17 -10.60
C ALA A 121 -9.89 15.96 -11.30
N ARG A 122 -11.13 15.85 -10.79
CA ARG A 122 -12.26 16.65 -11.29
C ARG A 122 -12.13 18.15 -11.01
N VAL A 123 -11.51 18.53 -9.90
CA VAL A 123 -11.22 19.94 -9.57
C VAL A 123 -10.14 20.46 -10.53
N ALA A 124 -9.06 19.70 -10.74
CA ALA A 124 -8.01 20.04 -11.70
C ALA A 124 -8.57 20.25 -13.12
N ASP A 125 -9.46 19.37 -13.58
CA ASP A 125 -10.15 19.53 -14.88
C ASP A 125 -10.96 20.83 -14.96
N ARG A 126 -11.64 21.21 -13.88
CA ARG A 126 -12.40 22.48 -13.81
C ARG A 126 -11.48 23.69 -13.82
N LEU A 127 -10.38 23.65 -13.07
CA LEU A 127 -9.36 24.70 -13.07
C LEU A 127 -8.75 24.86 -14.46
N TYR A 128 -8.49 23.76 -15.16
CA TYR A 128 -8.02 23.82 -16.53
C TYR A 128 -9.07 24.42 -17.49
N GLY A 129 -10.35 24.22 -17.22
CA GLY A 129 -11.42 24.96 -17.89
C GLY A 129 -11.32 26.48 -17.67
N VAL A 130 -11.03 26.90 -16.44
CA VAL A 130 -10.79 28.32 -16.08
C VAL A 130 -9.58 28.87 -16.83
N TYR A 131 -8.47 28.13 -16.86
CA TYR A 131 -7.27 28.46 -17.66
C TYR A 131 -7.64 28.76 -19.12
N LYS A 132 -8.36 27.84 -19.78
CA LYS A 132 -8.72 27.99 -21.20
C LYS A 132 -9.60 29.20 -21.47
N VAL A 133 -10.61 29.41 -20.62
CA VAL A 133 -11.55 30.53 -20.80
C VAL A 133 -10.84 31.86 -20.60
N HIS A 134 -9.99 31.99 -19.57
CA HIS A 134 -9.30 33.25 -19.30
C HIS A 134 -8.19 33.53 -20.31
N GLY A 135 -7.44 32.53 -20.76
CA GLY A 135 -6.50 32.71 -21.88
C GLY A 135 -7.22 33.14 -23.17
N ASN A 136 -8.43 32.64 -23.42
CA ASN A 136 -9.23 33.12 -24.55
C ASN A 136 -9.73 34.57 -24.34
N TYR A 137 -10.10 34.97 -23.12
CA TYR A 137 -10.42 36.37 -22.83
C TYR A 137 -9.20 37.29 -23.02
N GLY A 138 -8.02 36.87 -22.57
CA GLY A 138 -6.77 37.61 -22.78
C GLY A 138 -6.51 37.88 -24.25
N ARG A 139 -6.64 36.85 -25.08
CA ARG A 139 -6.56 36.96 -26.55
C ARG A 139 -7.62 37.89 -27.13
N VAL A 140 -8.90 37.69 -26.79
CA VAL A 140 -10.02 38.48 -27.36
C VAL A 140 -9.90 39.96 -26.97
N PHE A 141 -9.55 40.27 -25.72
CA PHE A 141 -9.37 41.66 -25.29
C PHE A 141 -8.17 42.32 -25.95
N SER A 142 -7.07 41.58 -26.18
CA SER A 142 -5.90 42.10 -26.91
C SER A 142 -6.17 42.28 -28.41
N GLU A 143 -7.02 41.44 -29.02
CA GLU A 143 -7.44 41.63 -30.40
C GLU A 143 -8.41 42.82 -30.54
N TRP A 144 -9.32 43.00 -29.57
CA TRP A 144 -10.25 44.13 -29.55
C TRP A 144 -9.53 45.45 -29.26
N SER A 145 -8.53 45.47 -28.37
CA SER A 145 -7.74 46.68 -28.09
C SER A 145 -7.10 47.28 -29.34
N ALA A 146 -6.71 46.45 -30.31
CA ALA A 146 -6.06 46.86 -31.55
C ALA A 146 -6.99 47.57 -32.54
N ILE A 147 -8.30 47.37 -32.44
CA ILE A 147 -9.31 47.97 -33.34
C ILE A 147 -10.12 49.08 -32.66
N GLU A 148 -10.17 49.08 -31.33
CA GLU A 148 -10.92 50.02 -30.53
C GLU A 148 -10.19 51.35 -30.37
N LYS A 149 -10.92 52.47 -30.41
CA LYS A 149 -10.30 53.81 -30.48
C LYS A 149 -10.22 54.53 -29.15
N GLU A 150 -11.19 54.31 -28.27
CA GLU A 150 -11.30 55.10 -27.03
C GLU A 150 -10.80 54.32 -25.81
N MET A 151 -11.01 53.01 -25.78
CA MET A 151 -10.71 52.15 -24.61
C MET A 151 -9.63 51.09 -24.88
N GLY A 152 -8.83 51.26 -25.93
CA GLY A 152 -7.79 50.30 -26.34
C GLY A 152 -6.82 49.93 -25.21
N ASP A 153 -6.26 50.92 -24.51
CA ASP A 153 -5.31 50.69 -23.41
C ASP A 153 -5.94 49.90 -22.25
N GLY A 154 -7.20 50.19 -21.91
CA GLY A 154 -7.92 49.47 -20.87
C GLY A 154 -8.23 48.03 -21.25
N LEU A 155 -8.62 47.78 -22.51
CA LEU A 155 -8.81 46.43 -23.05
C LEU A 155 -7.50 45.64 -23.04
N GLN A 156 -6.39 46.25 -23.46
CA GLN A 156 -5.08 45.60 -23.45
C GLN A 156 -4.64 45.21 -22.03
N SER A 157 -4.84 46.12 -21.07
CA SER A 157 -4.51 45.87 -19.67
C SER A 157 -5.40 44.78 -19.07
N ALA A 158 -6.71 44.78 -19.36
CA ALA A 158 -7.62 43.74 -18.94
C ALA A 158 -7.24 42.38 -19.55
N GLY A 159 -6.87 42.35 -20.84
CA GLY A 159 -6.40 41.16 -21.53
C GLY A 159 -5.16 40.56 -20.86
N HIS A 160 -4.17 41.39 -20.57
CA HIS A 160 -2.96 40.97 -19.84
C HIS A 160 -3.30 40.35 -18.48
N HIS A 161 -4.22 40.93 -17.71
CA HIS A 161 -4.61 40.35 -16.42
C HIS A 161 -5.32 39.00 -16.57
N MET A 162 -6.11 38.80 -17.62
CA MET A 162 -6.72 37.48 -17.90
C MET A 162 -5.65 36.43 -18.25
N ASP A 163 -4.64 36.79 -19.04
CA ASP A 163 -3.51 35.91 -19.36
C ASP A 163 -2.68 35.55 -18.12
N VAL A 164 -2.41 36.53 -17.25
CA VAL A 164 -1.72 36.31 -15.97
C VAL A 164 -2.52 35.37 -15.06
N TYR A 165 -3.84 35.53 -14.99
CA TYR A 165 -4.67 34.62 -14.21
C TYR A 165 -4.66 33.21 -14.80
N ALA A 166 -4.79 33.08 -16.12
CA ALA A 166 -4.71 31.79 -16.80
C ALA A 166 -3.36 31.11 -16.48
N ALA A 167 -2.23 31.78 -16.74
CA ALA A 167 -0.91 31.23 -16.46
C ALA A 167 -0.74 30.76 -15.00
N SER A 168 -1.31 31.49 -14.03
CA SER A 168 -1.22 31.10 -12.62
C SER A 168 -1.89 29.75 -12.29
N ILE A 169 -2.83 29.29 -13.11
CA ILE A 169 -3.48 27.98 -12.95
C ILE A 169 -2.51 26.83 -13.22
N ASP A 170 -1.56 26.99 -14.16
CA ASP A 170 -0.58 25.93 -14.45
C ASP A 170 0.31 25.69 -13.21
N ASP A 171 0.82 26.74 -12.56
CA ASP A 171 1.58 26.64 -11.30
C ASP A 171 0.77 25.92 -10.20
N ILE A 172 -0.53 26.24 -10.09
CA ILE A 172 -1.41 25.64 -9.08
C ILE A 172 -1.61 24.15 -9.34
N LEU A 173 -1.77 23.75 -10.60
CA LEU A 173 -1.94 22.35 -10.97
C LEU A 173 -0.68 21.53 -10.71
N GLU A 174 0.50 22.12 -10.93
CA GLU A 174 1.80 21.53 -10.58
C GLU A 174 1.97 21.35 -9.06
N GLU A 175 1.69 22.39 -8.27
CA GLU A 175 1.70 22.32 -6.80
C GLU A 175 0.68 21.28 -6.28
N GLU A 176 -0.52 21.21 -6.88
CA GLU A 176 -1.53 20.21 -6.53
C GLU A 176 -1.08 18.77 -6.81
N GLU A 177 -0.22 18.54 -7.81
CA GLU A 177 0.23 17.18 -8.15
C GLU A 177 1.15 16.61 -7.06
N HIS A 178 1.97 17.45 -6.44
CA HIS A 178 2.79 17.06 -5.29
C HIS A 178 1.92 16.57 -4.12
N TYR A 179 0.80 17.24 -3.87
CA TYR A 179 -0.18 16.79 -2.87
C TYR A 179 -0.81 15.45 -3.24
N ALA A 180 -1.13 15.24 -4.53
CA ALA A 180 -1.67 13.96 -4.98
C ALA A 180 -0.67 12.81 -4.80
N ASP A 181 0.61 13.05 -5.08
CA ASP A 181 1.65 12.04 -4.90
C ASP A 181 1.80 11.63 -3.43
N GLN A 182 1.77 12.58 -2.50
CA GLN A 182 1.74 12.28 -1.06
C GLN A 182 0.53 11.41 -0.67
N LEU A 183 -0.66 11.66 -1.24
CA LEU A 183 -1.84 10.83 -1.00
C LEU A 183 -1.71 9.43 -1.62
N LYS A 184 -1.14 9.31 -2.83
CA LYS A 184 -0.92 8.02 -3.50
C LYS A 184 -0.03 7.09 -2.67
N GLU A 185 0.92 7.62 -1.91
CA GLU A 185 1.72 6.83 -0.95
C GLU A 185 0.84 6.04 0.04
N TYR A 186 -0.29 6.60 0.45
CA TYR A 186 -1.23 5.95 1.38
C TYR A 186 -2.05 4.81 0.77
N LEU A 187 -2.12 4.71 -0.56
CA LEU A 187 -2.68 3.54 -1.23
C LEU A 187 -1.76 2.33 -1.06
N PHE A 188 -0.45 2.52 -1.22
CA PHE A 188 0.56 1.48 -0.99
C PHE A 188 0.55 1.02 0.46
N PHE A 189 0.33 1.94 1.40
CA PHE A 189 0.19 1.57 2.80
C PHE A 189 -1.05 0.74 3.11
N ALA A 190 -2.20 1.06 2.49
CA ALA A 190 -3.38 0.21 2.62
C ALA A 190 -3.12 -1.22 2.08
N GLU A 191 -2.37 -1.35 0.98
CA GLU A 191 -1.94 -2.64 0.45
C GLU A 191 -0.96 -3.37 1.38
N ALA A 192 -0.03 -2.65 2.01
CA ALA A 192 0.89 -3.19 3.00
C ALA A 192 0.12 -3.78 4.21
N LEU A 193 -0.90 -3.06 4.71
CA LEU A 193 -1.77 -3.56 5.78
C LEU A 193 -2.48 -4.86 5.37
N ARG A 194 -3.01 -4.94 4.15
CA ARG A 194 -3.61 -6.19 3.65
C ARG A 194 -2.61 -7.32 3.58
N SER A 195 -1.39 -7.04 3.11
CA SER A 195 -0.30 -8.02 3.05
C SER A 195 0.04 -8.57 4.44
N VAL A 196 0.06 -7.72 5.46
CA VAL A 196 0.23 -8.14 6.86
C VAL A 196 -0.93 -9.00 7.34
N CYS A 197 -2.18 -8.61 7.07
CA CYS A 197 -3.35 -9.42 7.42
C CYS A 197 -3.35 -10.79 6.72
N ARG A 198 -2.96 -10.86 5.44
CA ARG A 198 -2.84 -12.13 4.71
C ARG A 198 -1.74 -13.03 5.28
N LYS A 199 -0.60 -12.44 5.68
CA LYS A 199 0.47 -13.20 6.33
C LYS A 199 0.02 -13.77 7.69
N HIS A 200 -0.75 -12.99 8.45
CA HIS A 200 -1.40 -13.48 9.67
C HIS A 200 -2.35 -14.66 9.37
N GLU A 201 -3.23 -14.51 8.38
CA GLU A 201 -4.19 -15.56 7.96
C GLU A 201 -3.45 -16.86 7.58
N LEU A 202 -2.32 -16.77 6.87
CA LEU A 202 -1.48 -17.93 6.54
C LEU A 202 -0.87 -18.59 7.78
N GLN A 203 -0.26 -17.82 8.69
CA GLN A 203 0.35 -18.40 9.90
C GLN A 203 -0.70 -19.06 10.80
N GLN A 204 -1.86 -18.42 10.95
CA GLN A 204 -2.97 -18.99 11.69
C GLN A 204 -3.49 -20.28 11.03
N TYR A 205 -3.57 -20.31 9.71
CA TYR A 205 -3.93 -21.52 8.97
C TYR A 205 -2.92 -22.66 9.21
N ASP A 206 -1.62 -22.37 9.12
CA ASP A 206 -0.57 -23.38 9.35
C ASP A 206 -0.62 -23.95 10.78
N LEU A 207 -0.87 -23.09 11.78
CA LEU A 207 -1.08 -23.50 13.17
C LEU A 207 -2.33 -24.40 13.31
N GLU A 208 -3.46 -23.99 12.73
CA GLU A 208 -4.70 -24.78 12.77
C GLU A 208 -4.52 -26.15 12.09
N MET A 209 -3.79 -26.21 10.97
CA MET A 209 -3.48 -27.46 10.29
C MET A 209 -2.57 -28.37 11.10
N ALA A 210 -1.54 -27.83 11.76
CA ALA A 210 -0.68 -28.59 12.66
C ALA A 210 -1.47 -29.14 13.86
N ALA A 211 -2.36 -28.33 14.44
CA ALA A 211 -3.22 -28.75 15.56
C ALA A 211 -4.23 -29.83 15.16
N LEU A 212 -4.80 -29.75 13.95
CA LEU A 212 -5.70 -30.77 13.41
C LEU A 212 -4.97 -32.10 13.16
N ASP A 213 -3.76 -32.05 12.58
CA ASP A 213 -2.93 -33.24 12.37
C ASP A 213 -2.59 -33.92 13.71
N LEU A 214 -2.17 -33.14 14.70
CA LEU A 214 -1.91 -33.64 16.05
C LEU A 214 -3.16 -34.29 16.67
N THR A 215 -4.32 -33.65 16.55
CA THR A 215 -5.59 -34.18 17.06
C THR A 215 -5.93 -35.52 16.37
N SER A 216 -5.73 -35.60 15.05
CA SER A 216 -5.95 -36.85 14.29
C SER A 216 -5.02 -37.97 14.75
N LYS A 217 -3.73 -37.68 14.97
CA LYS A 217 -2.76 -38.66 15.47
C LYS A 217 -3.09 -39.13 16.89
N LYS A 218 -3.49 -38.23 17.78
CA LYS A 218 -3.96 -38.57 19.14
C LYS A 218 -5.18 -39.50 19.09
N GLN A 219 -6.16 -39.22 18.23
CA GLN A 219 -7.32 -40.08 18.03
C GLN A 219 -6.92 -41.46 17.47
N GLN A 220 -6.04 -41.51 16.47
CA GLN A 220 -5.55 -42.78 15.91
C GLN A 220 -4.84 -43.64 16.94
N ARG A 221 -4.03 -43.04 17.84
CA ARG A 221 -3.39 -43.74 18.95
C ARG A 221 -4.42 -44.32 19.91
N GLU A 222 -5.45 -43.55 20.29
CA GLU A 222 -6.51 -44.01 21.19
C GLU A 222 -7.33 -45.16 20.59
N GLU A 223 -7.66 -45.07 19.30
CA GLU A 223 -8.33 -46.15 18.56
C GLU A 223 -7.48 -47.43 18.51
N LEU A 224 -6.15 -47.30 18.29
CA LEU A 224 -5.23 -48.44 18.29
C LEU A 224 -5.06 -49.05 19.70
N ALA A 225 -5.02 -48.21 20.74
CA ALA A 225 -4.81 -48.62 22.12
C ALA A 225 -6.04 -49.31 22.73
N THR A 226 -7.24 -48.80 22.45
CA THR A 226 -8.50 -49.38 22.93
C THR A 226 -8.94 -50.59 22.11
N GLY A 227 -8.36 -50.82 20.94
CA GLY A 227 -8.77 -51.89 20.02
C GLY A 227 -10.17 -51.68 19.43
N THR A 228 -10.74 -50.48 19.59
CA THR A 228 -12.08 -50.13 19.11
C THR A 228 -12.03 -49.87 17.61
N LEU A 229 -11.87 -50.92 16.82
CA LEU A 229 -12.16 -50.87 15.39
C LEU A 229 -13.67 -50.66 15.25
N ARG A 230 -14.10 -49.44 14.88
CA ARG A 230 -15.51 -49.21 14.51
C ARG A 230 -15.89 -50.23 13.44
N THR A 231 -16.82 -51.12 13.77
CA THR A 231 -17.25 -52.29 12.97
C THR A 231 -17.79 -51.93 11.58
N PHE A 232 -18.00 -50.63 11.32
CA PHE A 232 -18.54 -50.07 10.06
C PHE A 232 -17.53 -49.24 9.26
N SER A 233 -16.24 -49.26 9.59
CA SER A 233 -15.18 -48.59 8.81
C SER A 233 -14.53 -49.54 7.79
N LEU A 234 -14.13 -49.04 6.62
CA LEU A 234 -13.38 -49.76 5.58
C LEU A 234 -12.17 -50.54 6.13
N LYS A 235 -11.52 -50.04 7.19
CA LYS A 235 -10.40 -50.71 7.88
C LYS A 235 -10.80 -51.99 8.64
N GLY A 236 -12.05 -52.10 9.09
CA GLY A 236 -12.59 -53.30 9.77
C GLY A 236 -12.91 -54.46 8.81
N MET A 237 -13.13 -54.16 7.52
CA MET A 237 -13.28 -55.18 6.48
C MET A 237 -11.92 -55.73 6.02
N THR A 238 -10.88 -54.91 5.95
CA THR A 238 -9.52 -55.34 5.57
C THR A 238 -8.87 -56.25 6.61
N SER A 239 -9.12 -56.05 7.91
CA SER A 239 -8.61 -56.91 8.97
C SER A 239 -9.23 -58.31 8.99
N LYS A 240 -10.43 -58.47 8.40
CA LYS A 240 -11.05 -59.79 8.19
C LYS A 240 -10.52 -60.50 6.94
N LEU A 241 -9.96 -59.78 5.98
CA LEU A 241 -9.47 -60.33 4.71
C LEU A 241 -7.97 -60.65 4.71
N PHE A 242 -7.15 -59.90 5.47
CA PHE A 242 -5.68 -60.01 5.45
C PHE A 242 -5.06 -60.54 6.76
N GLY A 243 -5.89 -60.95 7.73
CA GLY A 243 -5.45 -61.42 9.05
C GLY A 243 -5.39 -60.30 10.10
N GLN A 244 -5.52 -60.68 11.37
CA GLN A 244 -5.37 -59.75 12.50
C GLN A 244 -3.90 -59.37 12.65
N GLU A 245 -3.62 -58.08 12.81
CA GLU A 245 -2.28 -57.59 13.17
C GLU A 245 -1.77 -58.30 14.42
N THR A 246 -0.49 -58.70 14.40
CA THR A 246 0.12 -59.30 15.59
C THR A 246 0.28 -58.27 16.70
N PRO A 247 0.29 -58.68 17.98
CA PRO A 247 0.53 -57.78 19.11
C PRO A 247 1.80 -56.93 18.94
N GLU A 248 2.87 -57.51 18.40
CA GLU A 248 4.15 -56.84 18.17
C GLU A 248 4.05 -55.76 17.08
N GLN A 249 3.29 -56.02 16.01
CA GLN A 249 3.04 -55.03 14.94
C GLN A 249 2.21 -53.84 15.45
N ARG A 250 1.21 -54.11 16.30
CA ARG A 250 0.41 -53.07 16.95
C ARG A 250 1.26 -52.22 17.90
N GLU A 251 2.11 -52.86 18.70
CA GLU A 251 3.02 -52.15 19.61
C GLU A 251 4.03 -51.27 18.86
N ALA A 252 4.59 -51.77 17.75
CA ALA A 252 5.48 -50.99 16.90
C ALA A 252 4.77 -49.76 16.29
N LYS A 253 3.53 -49.91 15.81
CA LYS A 253 2.71 -48.79 15.31
C LYS A 253 2.37 -47.78 16.39
N LEU A 254 2.05 -48.25 17.60
CA LEU A 254 1.83 -47.38 18.75
C LEU A 254 3.06 -46.54 19.06
N LYS A 255 4.26 -47.14 19.10
CA LYS A 255 5.52 -46.40 19.34
C LYS A 255 5.78 -45.33 18.27
N VAL A 256 5.53 -45.64 17.00
CA VAL A 256 5.66 -44.65 15.90
C VAL A 256 4.64 -43.53 16.05
N LEU A 257 3.38 -43.85 16.36
CA LEU A 257 2.34 -42.83 16.60
C LEU A 257 2.66 -41.95 17.82
N GLU A 258 3.19 -42.54 18.89
CA GLU A 258 3.63 -41.82 20.09
C GLU A 258 4.72 -40.80 19.73
N GLN A 259 5.73 -41.21 18.95
CA GLN A 259 6.77 -40.29 18.48
C GLN A 259 6.19 -39.17 17.59
N GLN A 260 5.31 -39.52 16.65
CA GLN A 260 4.66 -38.52 15.78
C GLN A 260 3.75 -37.54 16.55
N ILE A 261 3.21 -37.94 17.69
CA ILE A 261 2.46 -37.07 18.59
C ILE A 261 3.42 -36.11 19.30
N VAL A 262 4.54 -36.59 19.82
CA VAL A 262 5.58 -35.74 20.43
C VAL A 262 6.09 -34.70 19.41
N ASP A 263 6.42 -35.13 18.21
CA ASP A 263 6.87 -34.23 17.14
C ASP A 263 5.77 -33.23 16.75
N GLY A 264 4.51 -33.68 16.73
CA GLY A 264 3.34 -32.83 16.46
C GLY A 264 3.07 -31.80 17.57
N GLU A 265 3.26 -32.17 18.83
CA GLU A 265 3.15 -31.25 19.98
C GLU A 265 4.21 -30.15 19.90
N GLU A 266 5.45 -30.50 19.60
CA GLU A 266 6.52 -29.51 19.44
C GLU A 266 6.30 -28.63 18.20
N LEU A 267 5.78 -29.18 17.10
CA LEU A 267 5.41 -28.39 15.92
C LEU A 267 4.29 -27.39 16.22
N VAL A 268 3.23 -27.80 16.90
CA VAL A 268 2.13 -26.91 17.29
C VAL A 268 2.64 -25.81 18.22
N LYS A 269 3.49 -26.16 19.19
CA LYS A 269 4.12 -25.19 20.09
C LYS A 269 4.98 -24.17 19.32
N THR A 270 5.80 -24.65 18.38
CA THR A 270 6.63 -23.79 17.52
C THR A 270 5.77 -22.85 16.69
N LYS A 271 4.72 -23.38 16.03
CA LYS A 271 3.79 -22.58 15.21
C LYS A 271 3.01 -21.56 16.04
N ASN A 272 2.67 -21.90 17.28
CA ASN A 272 2.00 -20.98 18.19
C ASN A 272 2.92 -19.80 18.56
N LEU A 273 4.17 -20.09 18.92
CA LEU A 273 5.18 -19.05 19.19
C LEU A 273 5.43 -18.16 17.97
N GLU A 274 5.59 -18.74 16.77
CA GLU A 274 5.75 -17.98 15.52
C GLU A 274 4.56 -17.03 15.24
N CYS A 275 3.34 -17.45 15.60
CA CYS A 275 2.14 -16.63 15.45
C CYS A 275 2.13 -15.51 16.49
N GLU A 276 2.42 -15.81 17.76
CA GLU A 276 2.48 -14.81 18.85
C GLU A 276 3.55 -13.74 18.58
N ASP A 277 4.75 -14.15 18.16
CA ASP A 277 5.84 -13.24 17.80
C ASP A 277 5.45 -12.36 16.60
N PHE A 278 4.86 -12.95 15.56
CA PHE A 278 4.40 -12.19 14.42
C PHE A 278 3.34 -11.15 14.78
N VAL A 279 2.37 -11.52 15.62
CA VAL A 279 1.33 -10.59 16.08
C VAL A 279 1.95 -9.42 16.83
N LYS A 280 2.89 -9.69 17.74
CA LYS A 280 3.59 -8.66 18.53
C LYS A 280 4.38 -7.69 17.63
N ASP A 281 5.19 -8.23 16.72
CA ASP A 281 6.02 -7.44 15.81
C ASP A 281 5.15 -6.63 14.85
N ALA A 282 4.15 -7.26 14.23
CA ALA A 282 3.22 -6.60 13.33
C ALA A 282 2.49 -5.45 14.03
N TRP A 283 2.05 -5.64 15.28
CA TRP A 283 1.31 -4.61 16.00
C TRP A 283 2.17 -3.39 16.33
N THR A 284 3.43 -3.62 16.70
CA THR A 284 4.41 -2.56 16.93
C THR A 284 4.59 -1.70 15.66
N ASP A 285 4.73 -2.36 14.51
CA ASP A 285 4.87 -1.66 13.23
C ASP A 285 3.58 -0.92 12.83
N ILE A 286 2.40 -1.52 13.07
CA ILE A 286 1.10 -0.91 12.77
C ILE A 286 0.89 0.37 13.60
N GLU A 287 1.27 0.37 14.88
CA GLU A 287 1.13 1.55 15.75
C GLU A 287 2.03 2.69 15.29
N ARG A 288 3.32 2.40 15.05
CA ARG A 288 4.25 3.37 14.46
C ARG A 288 3.72 3.92 13.14
N PHE A 289 3.18 3.05 12.30
CA PHE A 289 2.63 3.44 11.02
C PHE A 289 1.40 4.36 11.16
N LYS A 290 0.50 4.08 12.11
CA LYS A 290 -0.66 4.93 12.39
C LYS A 290 -0.25 6.33 12.85
N GLU A 291 0.77 6.44 13.68
CA GLU A 291 1.32 7.72 14.14
C GLU A 291 1.91 8.51 12.98
N GLN A 292 2.75 7.87 12.15
CA GLN A 292 3.33 8.50 10.96
C GLN A 292 2.24 8.98 10.00
N LYS A 293 1.28 8.11 9.67
CA LYS A 293 0.12 8.41 8.81
C LYS A 293 -0.69 9.59 9.33
N ASN A 294 -0.80 9.77 10.65
CA ASN A 294 -1.49 10.93 11.22
C ASN A 294 -0.69 12.22 11.06
N SER A 295 0.62 12.17 11.26
CA SER A 295 1.51 13.33 11.08
C SER A 295 1.54 13.78 9.63
N ASP A 296 1.87 12.88 8.71
CA ASP A 296 2.03 13.15 7.28
C ASP A 296 0.73 13.67 6.65
N LEU A 297 -0.41 13.01 6.89
CA LEU A 297 -1.69 13.46 6.31
C LEU A 297 -2.11 14.82 6.89
N LYS A 298 -1.81 15.10 8.16
CA LYS A 298 -2.06 16.41 8.75
C LYS A 298 -1.22 17.48 8.06
N GLU A 299 0.06 17.22 7.85
CA GLU A 299 0.97 18.15 7.17
C GLU A 299 0.57 18.36 5.70
N ALA A 300 0.20 17.31 4.99
CA ALA A 300 -0.29 17.37 3.61
C ALA A 300 -1.57 18.21 3.52
N LEU A 301 -2.54 18.00 4.41
CA LEU A 301 -3.79 18.77 4.44
C LEU A 301 -3.58 20.24 4.79
N ILE A 302 -2.66 20.54 5.71
CA ILE A 302 -2.27 21.92 6.04
C ILE A 302 -1.62 22.58 4.81
N SER A 303 -0.69 21.88 4.16
CA SER A 303 0.00 22.39 2.96
C SER A 303 -0.99 22.66 1.82
N TYR A 304 -1.93 21.75 1.60
CA TYR A 304 -3.01 21.93 0.64
C TYR A 304 -3.89 23.15 0.97
N ALA A 305 -4.27 23.34 2.24
CA ALA A 305 -5.05 24.51 2.65
C ALA A 305 -4.29 25.82 2.44
N VAL A 306 -2.98 25.85 2.74
CA VAL A 306 -2.11 27.01 2.51
C VAL A 306 -2.01 27.34 1.02
N MET A 307 -1.80 26.32 0.18
CA MET A 307 -1.79 26.46 -1.28
C MET A 307 -3.12 27.03 -1.80
N GLN A 308 -4.27 26.50 -1.36
CA GLN A 308 -5.59 27.01 -1.73
C GLN A 308 -5.81 28.47 -1.28
N ILE A 309 -5.33 28.86 -0.10
CA ILE A 309 -5.36 30.26 0.35
C ILE A 309 -4.49 31.15 -0.54
N SER A 310 -3.29 30.70 -0.90
CA SER A 310 -2.38 31.40 -1.80
C SER A 310 -3.02 31.64 -3.17
N MET A 311 -3.63 30.58 -3.75
CA MET A 311 -4.41 30.65 -4.99
C MET A 311 -5.52 31.70 -4.89
N CYS A 312 -6.37 31.62 -3.85
CA CYS A 312 -7.48 32.56 -3.66
C CYS A 312 -6.99 34.02 -3.56
N LYS A 313 -5.88 34.27 -2.85
CA LYS A 313 -5.27 35.60 -2.76
C LYS A 313 -4.76 36.10 -4.11
N LYS A 314 -4.07 35.26 -4.88
CA LYS A 314 -3.64 35.58 -6.26
C LYS A 314 -4.85 35.93 -7.13
N GLY A 315 -5.91 35.12 -7.07
CA GLY A 315 -7.16 35.37 -7.80
C GLY A 315 -7.81 36.71 -7.44
N ILE A 316 -7.95 37.01 -6.14
CA ILE A 316 -8.48 38.32 -5.67
C ILE A 316 -7.65 39.48 -6.23
N GLN A 317 -6.33 39.38 -6.18
CA GLN A 317 -5.45 40.43 -6.70
C GLN A 317 -5.66 40.66 -8.20
N VAL A 318 -5.71 39.58 -9.00
CA VAL A 318 -5.89 39.69 -10.44
C VAL A 318 -7.27 40.28 -10.78
N TRP A 319 -8.34 39.83 -10.12
CA TRP A 319 -9.68 40.38 -10.32
C TRP A 319 -9.81 41.84 -9.87
N THR A 320 -9.11 42.23 -8.81
CA THR A 320 -9.07 43.63 -8.36
C THR A 320 -8.39 44.51 -9.41
N ASN A 321 -7.25 44.07 -9.93
CA ASN A 321 -6.53 44.78 -10.99
C ASN A 321 -7.39 44.89 -12.27
N ALA A 322 -8.02 43.78 -12.70
CA ALA A 322 -8.89 43.78 -13.87
C ALA A 322 -10.08 44.74 -13.69
N LYS A 323 -10.71 44.76 -12.51
CA LYS A 323 -11.79 45.71 -12.19
C LYS A 323 -11.34 47.16 -12.28
N GLU A 324 -10.14 47.48 -11.79
CA GLU A 324 -9.58 48.82 -11.90
C GLU A 324 -9.34 49.23 -13.36
N CYS A 325 -8.87 48.30 -14.21
CA CYS A 325 -8.76 48.54 -15.65
C CYS A 325 -10.12 48.88 -16.25
N PHE A 326 -11.15 48.06 -16.00
CA PHE A 326 -12.50 48.32 -16.50
C PHE A 326 -13.14 49.59 -15.94
N SER A 327 -12.76 50.03 -14.75
CA SER A 327 -13.30 51.27 -14.16
C SER A 327 -12.67 52.54 -14.75
N LYS A 328 -11.56 52.41 -15.49
CA LYS A 328 -10.85 53.52 -16.15
C LYS A 328 -11.18 53.63 -17.64
N MET A 329 -11.95 52.67 -18.18
CA MET A 329 -12.46 52.63 -19.55
C MET A 329 -13.78 53.39 -19.65
#